data_AF-A0AAD3R4D7-F1
#
_entry.id   AF-A0AAD3R4D7-F1
#
_cell.length_a   1.000
_cell.length_b   1.000
_cell.length_c   1.000
_cell.angle_alpha   90.00
_cell.angle_beta   90.00
_cell.angle_gamma   90.00
#
_symmetry.space_group_name_H-M   'P 1'
#
loop_
_entity.id
_entity.type
_entity.pdbx_description
1 polymer ?
#
loop_
_entity_poly.entity_id
_entity_poly.type
_entity_poly.pdbx_seq_one_letter_code
_entity_poly.pdbx_strand_id
1 'polypeptide(L)'
;DERRRIVTPTARARVTMEFGLDKRAQTLQGLAFPLQEEAKRALQQLKQKRINYIQLRLDVEKETIELVHTKPTETHELPYRIPTDSPRYHFFIFKHSHQGQLQEALVFIYSMPGYTCSIKERMLYSSCKNRLLDEVERDYQLEVTKKMEIDNGDGLTEDFLYEEVHPMEHTLKQAFAKPRGPGGKRGNKRLIKGAGENGEESLLSVKWLRAVPPRGRGKFVCLASPPPGTQQRTSTASPPPSSIYRPQVGFPFNLI
;
A
#
# COMPACT_ATOMS: atom_id res chain seq x y z
N ASP A 1 41.18 23.17 -36.87
CA ASP A 1 41.03 21.70 -36.92
C ASP A 1 40.29 21.27 -35.66
N GLU A 2 38.96 21.41 -35.69
CA GLU A 2 38.10 21.27 -34.51
C GLU A 2 37.15 20.09 -34.74
N ARG A 3 37.55 18.93 -34.22
CA ARG A 3 36.80 17.68 -34.34
C ARG A 3 35.55 17.74 -33.45
N ARG A 4 34.42 18.10 -34.06
CA ARG A 4 33.07 17.82 -33.54
C ARG A 4 32.90 16.32 -33.30
N ARG A 5 32.84 15.89 -32.04
CA ARG A 5 32.27 14.59 -31.66
C ARG A 5 30.76 14.67 -31.87
N ILE A 6 30.28 14.01 -32.92
CA ILE A 6 28.85 13.77 -33.14
C ILE A 6 28.43 12.69 -32.14
N VAL A 7 27.65 13.06 -31.13
CA VAL A 7 26.99 12.10 -30.22
C VAL A 7 25.77 11.55 -30.94
N THR A 8 25.83 10.29 -31.36
CA THR A 8 24.67 9.53 -31.84
C THR A 8 23.73 9.22 -30.67
N PRO A 9 22.42 9.55 -30.74
CA PRO A 9 21.49 9.09 -29.74
C PRO A 9 21.22 7.59 -29.97
N THR A 10 21.75 6.74 -29.11
CA THR A 10 21.37 5.33 -29.06
C THR A 10 19.96 5.24 -28.48
N ALA A 11 18.95 5.42 -29.33
CA ALA A 11 17.57 5.10 -29.02
C ALA A 11 17.39 3.58 -29.01
N ARG A 12 17.88 2.92 -27.96
CA ARG A 12 17.40 1.57 -27.63
C ARG A 12 15.98 1.73 -27.09
N ALA A 13 15.00 1.44 -27.93
CA ALA A 13 13.62 1.25 -27.51
C ALA A 13 13.61 0.23 -26.36
N ARG A 14 13.23 0.67 -25.15
CA ARG A 14 12.86 -0.24 -24.08
C ARG A 14 11.59 -0.94 -24.55
N VAL A 15 11.74 -2.19 -24.96
CA VAL A 15 10.60 -3.08 -25.23
C VAL A 15 9.89 -3.27 -23.89
N THR A 16 8.65 -2.78 -23.79
CA THR A 16 7.78 -3.04 -22.66
C THR A 16 7.39 -4.52 -22.73
N MET A 17 8.07 -5.35 -21.93
CA MET A 17 7.64 -6.72 -21.69
C MET A 17 6.52 -6.66 -20.65
N GLU A 18 5.28 -6.56 -21.11
CA GLU A 18 4.13 -6.88 -20.27
C GLU A 18 3.46 -8.15 -20.81
N PHE A 19 2.96 -8.96 -19.87
CA PHE A 19 2.28 -10.25 -20.02
C PHE A 19 3.12 -11.53 -19.84
N GLY A 20 3.48 -11.77 -18.58
CA GLY A 20 3.68 -13.10 -18.01
C GLY A 20 3.29 -13.06 -16.53
N LEU A 21 2.36 -13.93 -16.12
CA LEU A 21 1.89 -14.09 -14.74
C LEU A 21 2.99 -14.68 -13.84
N ASP A 22 4.07 -13.94 -13.61
CA ASP A 22 5.10 -14.30 -12.63
C ASP A 22 5.67 -13.02 -12.00
N LYS A 23 4.88 -12.38 -11.13
CA LYS A 23 5.36 -11.31 -10.23
C LYS A 23 6.43 -11.79 -9.22
N ARG A 24 6.90 -13.03 -9.34
CA ARG A 24 7.86 -13.66 -8.41
C ARG A 24 9.33 -13.43 -8.77
N ALA A 25 9.66 -13.03 -9.99
CA ALA A 25 11.05 -13.02 -10.48
C ALA A 25 11.61 -11.64 -10.84
N GLN A 26 11.20 -10.57 -10.14
CA GLN A 26 11.82 -9.25 -10.30
C GLN A 26 12.21 -8.57 -8.98
N THR A 27 12.41 -9.37 -7.93
CA THR A 27 13.31 -8.98 -6.84
C THR A 27 14.50 -9.92 -6.94
N LEU A 28 15.71 -9.37 -7.08
CA LEU A 28 16.94 -10.17 -6.98
C LEU A 28 16.82 -11.02 -5.72
N GLN A 29 17.04 -12.33 -5.82
CA GLN A 29 17.00 -13.24 -4.66
C GLN A 29 17.79 -12.58 -3.53
N GLY A 30 17.08 -12.17 -2.47
CA GLY A 30 17.68 -11.40 -1.39
C GLY A 30 18.84 -12.14 -0.75
N LEU A 31 19.78 -11.39 -0.20
CA LEU A 31 20.95 -11.93 0.46
C LEU A 31 20.52 -12.52 1.81
N ALA A 32 20.86 -13.78 2.09
CA ALA A 32 20.40 -14.48 3.28
C ALA A 32 21.54 -14.61 4.29
N PHE A 33 21.44 -13.88 5.40
CA PHE A 33 22.34 -14.00 6.53
C PHE A 33 21.69 -14.81 7.66
N PRO A 34 22.39 -15.80 8.24
CA PRO A 34 21.86 -16.58 9.33
C PRO A 34 21.64 -15.72 10.58
N LEU A 35 20.50 -15.92 11.23
CA LEU A 35 20.21 -15.38 12.57
C LEU A 35 21.05 -16.11 13.62
N GLN A 36 21.71 -15.34 14.50
CA GLN A 36 22.32 -15.89 15.70
C GLN A 36 21.29 -16.48 16.66
N GLU A 37 21.73 -17.43 17.49
CA GLU A 37 20.83 -18.16 18.39
C GLU A 37 20.10 -17.23 19.38
N GLU A 38 20.76 -16.18 19.85
CA GLU A 38 20.15 -15.17 20.73
C GLU A 38 19.01 -14.41 20.02
N ALA A 39 19.19 -14.05 18.75
CA ALA A 39 18.16 -13.39 17.95
C ALA A 39 16.97 -14.32 17.70
N LYS A 40 17.22 -15.61 17.43
CA LYS A 40 16.18 -16.64 17.29
C LYS A 40 15.36 -16.79 18.57
N ARG A 41 16.02 -16.85 19.73
CA ARG A 41 15.35 -16.90 21.04
C ARG A 41 14.50 -15.66 21.31
N ALA A 42 15.01 -14.47 20.97
CA ALA A 42 14.24 -13.23 21.09
C ALA A 42 12.97 -13.25 20.23
N LEU A 43 13.05 -13.69 18.97
CA LEU A 43 11.89 -13.82 18.08
C LEU A 43 10.85 -14.81 18.66
N GLN A 44 11.28 -15.91 19.26
CA GLN A 44 10.37 -16.83 19.96
C GLN A 44 9.69 -16.19 21.17
N GLN A 45 10.42 -15.38 21.95
CA GLN A 45 9.85 -14.63 23.07
C GLN A 45 8.84 -13.56 22.61
N LEU A 46 9.11 -12.94 21.47
CA LEU A 46 8.20 -11.97 20.83
C LEU A 46 6.90 -12.64 20.38
N LYS A 47 6.99 -13.86 19.82
CA LYS A 47 5.81 -14.68 19.47
C LYS A 47 4.95 -14.98 20.70
N GLN A 48 5.57 -15.27 21.84
CA GLN A 48 4.89 -15.47 23.11
C GLN A 48 4.43 -14.16 23.76
N LYS A 49 4.68 -13.01 23.11
CA LYS A 49 4.38 -11.66 23.61
C LYS A 49 4.98 -11.37 24.99
N ARG A 50 6.09 -12.04 25.33
CA ARG A 50 6.84 -11.81 26.58
C ARG A 50 7.70 -10.56 26.51
N ILE A 51 8.15 -10.24 25.30
CA ILE A 51 8.85 -9.00 24.98
C ILE A 51 8.02 -8.23 23.97
N ASN A 52 8.16 -6.91 23.96
CA ASN A 52 7.47 -6.01 23.04
C ASN A 52 8.39 -5.43 21.96
N TYR A 53 9.71 -5.50 22.17
CA TYR A 53 10.69 -4.85 21.30
C TYR A 53 11.95 -5.70 21.14
N ILE A 54 12.44 -5.78 19.90
CA ILE A 54 13.72 -6.38 19.54
C ILE A 54 14.49 -5.41 18.67
N GLN A 55 15.77 -5.20 18.98
CA GLN A 55 16.71 -4.53 18.09
C GLN A 55 17.75 -5.52 17.58
N LEU A 56 17.90 -5.57 16.25
CA LEU A 56 18.89 -6.41 15.56
C LEU A 56 19.91 -5.54 14.82
N ARG A 57 21.14 -6.03 14.76
CA ARG A 57 22.21 -5.49 13.92
C ARG A 57 22.72 -6.54 12.95
N LEU A 58 23.28 -6.10 11.85
CA LEU A 58 23.96 -6.95 10.89
C LEU A 58 25.45 -6.80 11.10
N ASP A 59 26.14 -7.91 11.33
CA ASP A 59 27.59 -7.98 11.34
C ASP A 59 28.08 -8.17 9.90
N VAL A 60 28.75 -7.17 9.37
CA VAL A 60 29.26 -7.15 7.98
C VAL A 60 30.45 -8.10 7.82
N GLU A 61 31.22 -8.35 8.88
CA GLU A 61 32.41 -9.20 8.83
C GLU A 61 32.04 -10.67 8.90
N LYS A 62 31.11 -11.01 9.80
CA LYS A 62 30.65 -12.40 9.98
C LYS A 62 29.48 -12.79 9.08
N GLU A 63 28.88 -11.82 8.39
CA GLU A 63 27.69 -12.06 7.56
C GLU A 63 26.52 -12.68 8.36
N THR A 64 26.34 -12.23 9.60
CA THR A 64 25.33 -12.76 10.54
C THR A 64 24.44 -11.65 11.11
N ILE A 65 23.18 -11.99 11.44
CA ILE A 65 22.26 -11.07 12.12
C ILE A 65 22.33 -11.34 13.63
N GLU A 66 22.76 -10.34 14.39
CA GLU A 66 22.99 -10.40 15.83
C GLU A 66 21.92 -9.62 16.60
N LEU A 67 21.59 -10.09 17.80
CA LEU A 67 20.73 -9.38 18.74
C LEU A 67 21.52 -8.25 19.40
N VAL A 68 20.98 -7.03 19.42
CA VAL A 68 21.55 -5.94 20.21
C VAL A 68 20.94 -5.93 21.61
N HIS A 69 19.60 -5.85 21.68
CA HIS A 69 18.88 -5.92 22.94
C HIS A 69 17.37 -6.19 22.75
N THR A 70 16.72 -6.60 23.85
CA THR A 70 15.26 -6.83 23.94
C THR A 70 14.60 -5.99 25.04
N LYS A 71 15.21 -4.85 25.40
CA LYS A 71 14.69 -3.97 26.45
C LYS A 71 13.24 -3.57 26.17
N PRO A 72 12.34 -3.66 27.17
CA PRO A 72 10.96 -3.27 26.99
C PRO A 72 10.89 -1.80 26.60
N THR A 73 10.14 -1.50 25.55
CA THR A 73 10.06 -0.14 24.99
C THR A 73 8.59 0.21 24.77
N GLU A 74 8.19 1.39 25.20
CA GLU A 74 6.86 1.95 24.91
C GLU A 74 6.90 2.89 23.69
N THR A 75 5.74 3.26 23.15
CA THR A 75 5.64 4.10 21.95
C THR A 75 6.44 5.41 22.07
N HIS A 76 6.41 6.05 23.24
CA HIS A 76 7.13 7.29 23.49
C HIS A 76 8.66 7.11 23.63
N GLU A 77 9.13 5.90 23.98
CA GLU A 77 10.55 5.59 24.08
C GLU A 77 11.16 5.17 22.73
N LEU A 78 10.32 4.76 21.78
CA LEU A 78 10.73 4.19 20.50
C LEU A 78 11.66 5.10 19.69
N PRO A 79 11.43 6.43 19.57
CA PRO A 79 12.36 7.35 18.91
C PRO A 79 13.79 7.29 19.48
N TYR A 80 13.91 7.19 20.82
CA TYR A 80 15.19 7.17 21.52
C TYR A 80 15.94 5.84 21.37
N ARG A 81 15.25 4.76 20.97
CA ARG A 81 15.89 3.47 20.69
C ARG A 81 16.56 3.44 19.33
N ILE A 82 16.22 4.35 18.43
CA ILE A 82 16.72 4.34 17.06
C ILE A 82 18.07 5.07 17.02
N PRO A 83 19.16 4.35 16.72
CA PRO A 83 20.45 4.98 16.55
C PRO A 83 20.46 5.89 15.32
N THR A 84 21.16 7.01 15.45
CA THR A 84 21.44 7.98 14.37
C THR A 84 22.81 7.74 13.73
N ASP A 85 23.62 6.85 14.28
CA ASP A 85 24.98 6.56 13.82
C ASP A 85 25.04 5.38 12.85
N SER A 86 24.20 4.35 13.08
CA SER A 86 24.29 3.06 12.41
C SER A 86 22.92 2.48 12.06
N PRO A 87 22.81 1.65 11.00
CA PRO A 87 21.54 1.08 10.61
C PRO A 87 21.15 -0.09 11.51
N ARG A 88 19.85 -0.25 11.74
CA ARG A 88 19.29 -1.30 12.60
C ARG A 88 17.94 -1.78 12.08
N TYR A 89 17.62 -3.01 12.43
CA TYR A 89 16.26 -3.53 12.30
C TYR A 89 15.59 -3.56 13.67
N HIS A 90 14.31 -3.23 13.69
CA HIS A 90 13.52 -3.23 14.90
C HIS A 90 12.22 -3.98 14.66
N PHE A 91 11.85 -4.82 15.62
CA PHE A 91 10.52 -5.39 15.70
C PHE A 91 9.85 -4.80 16.93
N PHE A 92 8.71 -4.15 16.74
CA PHE A 92 7.98 -3.47 17.79
C PHE A 92 6.52 -3.89 17.79
N ILE A 93 6.00 -4.32 18.95
CA ILE A 93 4.58 -4.57 19.14
C ILE A 93 3.93 -3.26 19.53
N PHE A 94 3.27 -2.63 18.56
CA PHE A 94 2.49 -1.43 18.78
C PHE A 94 1.14 -1.82 19.38
N LYS A 95 0.88 -1.30 20.59
CA LYS A 95 -0.39 -1.51 21.29
C LYS A 95 -1.21 -0.24 21.17
N HIS A 96 -2.33 -0.29 20.48
CA HIS A 96 -3.18 0.88 20.25
C HIS A 96 -4.66 0.51 20.37
N SER A 97 -5.50 1.50 20.66
CA SER A 97 -6.95 1.33 20.65
C SER A 97 -7.49 1.74 19.27
N HIS A 98 -8.09 0.81 18.54
CA HIS A 98 -8.75 1.08 17.27
C HIS A 98 -10.24 0.72 17.41
N GLN A 99 -11.12 1.68 17.15
CA GLN A 99 -12.58 1.51 17.28
C GLN A 99 -13.04 1.03 18.67
N GLY A 100 -12.33 1.46 19.73
CA GLY A 100 -12.65 1.11 21.11
C GLY A 100 -12.22 -0.29 21.54
N GLN A 101 -11.48 -1.03 20.69
CA GLN A 101 -10.85 -2.30 21.04
C GLN A 101 -9.33 -2.15 21.10
N LEU A 102 -8.72 -2.74 22.14
CA LEU A 102 -7.26 -2.81 22.23
C LEU A 102 -6.73 -3.83 21.23
N GLN A 103 -5.91 -3.37 20.30
CA GLN A 103 -5.27 -4.20 19.29
C GLN A 103 -3.74 -4.12 19.44
N GLU A 104 -3.07 -5.18 19.04
CA GLU A 104 -1.61 -5.26 19.01
C GLU A 104 -1.19 -5.56 17.58
N ALA A 105 -0.37 -4.69 16.99
CA ALA A 105 0.16 -4.84 15.65
C ALA A 105 1.69 -4.99 15.72
N LEU A 106 2.24 -5.94 14.95
CA LEU A 106 3.68 -6.10 14.85
C LEU A 106 4.20 -5.21 13.72
N VAL A 107 4.99 -4.20 14.09
CA VAL A 107 5.61 -3.25 13.17
C VAL A 107 7.08 -3.61 13.02
N PHE A 108 7.51 -3.81 11.78
CA PHE A 108 8.91 -3.92 11.42
C PHE A 108 9.42 -2.56 10.96
N ILE A 109 10.51 -2.10 11.57
CA ILE A 109 11.12 -0.81 11.27
C ILE A 109 12.56 -1.06 10.82
N TYR A 110 12.89 -0.55 9.65
CA TYR A 110 14.26 -0.47 9.16
C TYR A 110 14.73 0.96 9.31
N SER A 111 15.67 1.21 10.24
CA SER A 111 16.27 2.52 10.43
C SER A 111 17.59 2.61 9.68
N MET A 112 17.72 3.62 8.83
CA MET A 112 18.92 3.87 8.06
C MET A 112 19.35 5.34 8.18
N PRO A 113 20.24 5.68 9.11
CA PRO A 113 20.76 7.02 9.17
C PRO A 113 21.59 7.26 7.91
N GLY A 114 21.28 8.36 7.21
CA GLY A 114 21.73 8.67 5.84
C GLY A 114 23.23 8.51 5.59
N TYR A 115 23.99 9.60 5.46
CA TYR A 115 25.38 9.54 5.00
C TYR A 115 26.41 9.05 6.03
N THR A 116 25.99 8.75 7.26
CA THR A 116 26.87 8.20 8.32
C THR A 116 27.25 6.75 8.05
N CYS A 117 26.37 5.99 7.39
CA CYS A 117 26.59 4.58 7.07
C CYS A 117 27.41 4.40 5.79
N SER A 118 28.30 3.41 5.78
CA SER A 118 29.06 3.04 4.59
C SER A 118 28.13 2.50 3.49
N ILE A 119 28.54 2.62 2.22
CA ILE A 119 27.77 2.10 1.08
C ILE A 119 27.57 0.59 1.21
N LYS A 120 28.59 -0.14 1.70
CA LYS A 120 28.53 -1.58 1.90
C LYS A 120 27.45 -1.97 2.90
N GLU A 121 27.41 -1.32 4.06
CA GLU A 121 26.37 -1.54 5.06
C GLU A 121 24.99 -1.24 4.48
N ARG A 122 24.84 -0.10 3.80
CA ARG A 122 23.57 0.28 3.17
C ARG A 122 23.05 -0.79 2.22
N MET A 123 23.93 -1.31 1.36
CA MET A 123 23.57 -2.38 0.43
C MET A 123 23.18 -3.66 1.17
N LEU A 124 24.00 -4.12 2.12
CA LEU A 124 23.75 -5.36 2.84
C LEU A 124 22.43 -5.31 3.63
N TYR A 125 22.20 -4.24 4.38
CA TYR A 125 20.96 -4.06 5.12
C TYR A 125 19.73 -4.01 4.20
N SER A 126 19.84 -3.40 3.02
CA SER A 126 18.71 -3.36 2.07
C SER A 126 18.47 -4.73 1.43
N SER A 127 19.54 -5.46 1.10
CA SER A 127 19.48 -6.79 0.48
C SER A 127 19.00 -7.90 1.42
N CYS A 128 19.33 -7.81 2.73
CA CYS A 128 18.98 -8.84 3.72
C CYS A 128 17.57 -8.68 4.29
N LYS A 129 16.98 -7.49 4.20
CA LYS A 129 15.66 -7.15 4.78
C LYS A 129 14.57 -8.16 4.41
N ASN A 130 14.41 -8.44 3.11
CA ASN A 130 13.34 -9.32 2.64
C ASN A 130 13.54 -10.76 3.11
N ARG A 131 14.79 -11.26 3.13
CA ARG A 131 15.09 -12.62 3.60
C ARG A 131 14.81 -12.79 5.08
N LEU A 132 15.20 -11.80 5.89
CA LEU A 132 14.90 -11.79 7.32
C LEU A 132 13.39 -11.85 7.55
N LEU A 133 12.61 -11.03 6.83
CA LEU A 133 11.15 -11.02 6.96
C LEU A 133 10.52 -12.35 6.52
N ASP A 134 10.99 -12.93 5.42
CA ASP A 134 10.52 -14.24 4.93
C ASP A 134 10.82 -15.37 5.93
N GLU A 135 11.97 -15.33 6.62
CA GLU A 135 12.33 -16.31 7.67
C GLU A 135 11.47 -16.11 8.92
N VAL A 136 11.25 -14.86 9.35
CA VAL A 136 10.41 -14.52 10.51
C VAL A 136 8.95 -14.93 10.30
N GLU A 137 8.39 -14.67 9.12
CA GLU A 137 7.00 -15.03 8.78
C GLU A 137 6.83 -16.55 8.64
N ARG A 138 7.79 -17.26 8.01
CA ARG A 138 7.67 -18.72 7.78
C ARG A 138 8.01 -19.57 8.99
N ASP A 139 9.15 -19.32 9.64
CA ASP A 139 9.68 -20.20 10.67
C ASP A 139 9.09 -19.88 12.04
N TYR A 140 8.85 -18.60 12.32
CA TYR A 140 8.33 -18.13 13.60
C TYR A 140 6.83 -17.83 13.54
N GLN A 141 6.21 -17.75 12.36
CA GLN A 141 4.79 -17.41 12.18
C GLN A 141 4.45 -16.07 12.83
N LEU A 142 5.37 -15.11 12.73
CA LEU A 142 5.18 -13.74 13.17
C LEU A 142 4.67 -12.92 11.99
N GLU A 143 3.36 -12.65 11.98
CA GLU A 143 2.75 -11.81 10.95
C GLU A 143 3.12 -10.34 11.18
N VAL A 144 3.97 -9.81 10.30
CA VAL A 144 4.35 -8.39 10.33
C VAL A 144 3.23 -7.57 9.70
N THR A 145 2.47 -6.86 10.53
CA THR A 145 1.35 -6.02 10.09
C THR A 145 1.81 -4.91 9.17
N LYS A 146 2.95 -4.30 9.48
CA LYS A 146 3.48 -3.18 8.69
C LYS A 146 4.99 -3.16 8.65
N LYS A 147 5.53 -2.85 7.46
CA LYS A 147 6.96 -2.75 7.16
C LYS A 147 7.27 -1.29 6.85
N MET A 148 8.12 -0.66 7.65
CA MET A 148 8.42 0.76 7.59
C MET A 148 9.91 0.98 7.41
N GLU A 149 10.27 2.02 6.67
CA GLU A 149 11.66 2.45 6.47
C GLU A 149 11.75 3.91 6.91
N ILE A 150 12.70 4.19 7.79
CA ILE A 150 12.89 5.53 8.37
C ILE A 150 14.35 5.92 8.36
N ASP A 151 14.61 7.21 8.20
CA ASP A 151 15.96 7.75 8.28
C ASP A 151 16.34 8.07 9.73
N ASN A 152 15.40 8.63 10.51
CA ASN A 152 15.60 9.07 11.90
C ASN A 152 14.42 8.70 12.80
N GLY A 153 14.64 8.64 14.11
CA GLY A 153 13.63 8.29 15.11
C GLY A 153 12.57 9.37 15.38
N ASP A 154 12.85 10.64 15.09
CA ASP A 154 11.97 11.77 15.43
C ASP A 154 10.58 11.69 14.77
N GLY A 155 10.47 11.00 13.63
CA GLY A 155 9.20 10.80 12.92
C GLY A 155 8.31 9.71 13.51
N LEU A 156 8.78 8.95 14.51
CA LEU A 156 8.01 7.87 15.13
C LEU A 156 7.13 8.38 16.26
N THR A 157 6.05 9.06 15.89
CA THR A 157 4.97 9.41 16.82
C THR A 157 3.93 8.29 16.87
N GLU A 158 3.13 8.26 17.94
CA GLU A 158 1.99 7.35 18.06
C GLU A 158 0.99 7.55 16.90
N ASP A 159 0.74 8.80 16.54
CA ASP A 159 -0.13 9.16 15.41
C ASP A 159 0.40 8.59 14.09
N PHE A 160 1.71 8.70 13.83
CA PHE A 160 2.32 8.18 12.62
C PHE A 160 2.23 6.65 12.53
N LEU A 161 2.48 5.94 13.64
CA LEU A 161 2.32 4.49 13.69
C LEU A 161 0.86 4.08 13.48
N TYR A 162 -0.08 4.83 14.05
CA TYR A 162 -1.50 4.56 13.91
C TYR A 162 -1.98 4.73 12.47
N GLU A 163 -1.60 5.82 11.81
CA GLU A 163 -1.92 6.09 10.39
C GLU A 163 -1.31 5.02 9.47
N GLU A 164 -0.09 4.57 9.76
CA GLU A 164 0.62 3.61 8.92
C GLU A 164 0.07 2.18 9.08
N VAL A 165 -0.44 1.83 10.28
CA VAL A 165 -1.12 0.57 10.55
C VAL A 165 -2.56 0.57 10.02
N HIS A 166 -3.27 1.71 10.10
CA HIS A 166 -4.63 1.89 9.59
C HIS A 166 -4.65 2.93 8.47
N PRO A 167 -4.31 2.54 7.23
CA PRO A 167 -4.30 3.48 6.11
C PRO A 167 -5.71 4.02 5.92
N MET A 168 -5.91 5.30 6.23
CA MET A 168 -7.15 5.99 5.90
C MET A 168 -7.19 6.17 4.39
N GLU A 169 -8.13 5.49 3.72
CA GLU A 169 -8.34 5.67 2.29
C GLU A 169 -8.68 7.13 2.03
N HIS A 170 -7.71 7.90 1.53
CA HIS A 170 -7.95 9.26 1.07
C HIS A 170 -8.96 9.21 -0.08
N THR A 171 -10.18 9.56 0.28
CA THR A 171 -11.36 9.44 -0.56
C THR A 171 -11.17 10.31 -1.79
N LEU A 172 -11.11 9.66 -2.97
CA LEU A 172 -11.26 10.21 -4.32
C LEU A 172 -10.60 11.58 -4.54
N LYS A 173 -9.40 11.58 -5.13
CA LYS A 173 -8.77 12.80 -5.68
C LYS A 173 -9.84 13.60 -6.44
N GLN A 174 -10.28 14.71 -5.85
CA GLN A 174 -11.24 15.59 -6.52
C GLN A 174 -10.56 16.10 -7.78
N ALA A 175 -11.02 15.61 -8.93
CA ALA A 175 -10.47 16.04 -10.20
C ALA A 175 -10.75 17.53 -10.35
N PHE A 176 -9.67 18.33 -10.38
CA PHE A 176 -9.77 19.75 -10.66
C PHE A 176 -10.55 19.92 -11.97
N ALA A 177 -11.66 20.65 -11.91
CA ALA A 177 -12.51 20.85 -13.06
C ALA A 177 -11.69 21.54 -14.16
N LYS A 178 -11.62 20.92 -15.34
CA LYS A 178 -10.92 21.54 -16.48
C LYS A 178 -11.53 22.93 -16.72
N PRO A 179 -10.70 23.99 -16.83
CA PRO A 179 -11.22 25.33 -17.06
C PRO A 179 -12.07 25.37 -18.32
N ARG A 180 -13.07 26.26 -18.35
CA ARG A 180 -13.92 26.43 -19.53
C ARG A 180 -13.03 26.71 -20.74
N GLY A 181 -13.21 25.91 -21.80
CA GLY A 181 -12.47 26.11 -23.04
C GLY A 181 -12.76 27.49 -23.66
N PRO A 182 -11.95 27.90 -24.67
CA PRO A 182 -12.13 29.19 -25.35
C PRO A 182 -13.58 29.40 -25.80
N GLY A 183 -14.15 30.56 -25.50
CA GLY A 183 -15.50 30.92 -25.91
C GLY A 183 -15.62 30.90 -27.44
N GLY A 184 -16.69 30.32 -27.97
CA GLY A 184 -16.98 30.32 -29.41
C GLY A 184 -16.70 29.03 -30.18
N LYS A 185 -16.34 27.91 -29.51
CA LYS A 185 -16.28 26.60 -30.18
C LYS A 185 -17.67 26.15 -30.65
N ARG A 186 -17.95 26.37 -31.94
CA ARG A 186 -19.09 25.78 -32.65
C ARG A 186 -18.69 24.41 -33.17
N GLY A 187 -19.18 23.33 -32.54
CA GLY A 187 -19.07 21.97 -33.07
C GLY A 187 -18.55 20.93 -32.07
N ASN A 188 -19.01 19.68 -32.23
CA ASN A 188 -18.60 18.54 -31.42
C ASN A 188 -17.09 18.26 -31.58
N LYS A 189 -16.46 17.74 -30.53
CA LYS A 189 -15.05 17.28 -30.58
C LYS A 189 -14.90 16.26 -31.70
N ARG A 190 -14.16 16.60 -32.75
CA ARG A 190 -13.87 15.70 -33.86
C ARG A 190 -12.67 14.83 -33.48
N LEU A 191 -12.80 13.52 -33.62
CA LEU A 191 -11.66 12.61 -33.56
C LEU A 191 -10.83 12.83 -34.82
N ILE A 192 -9.64 13.40 -34.68
CA ILE A 192 -8.73 13.58 -35.82
C ILE A 192 -8.00 12.26 -36.01
N LYS A 193 -8.54 11.39 -36.86
CA LYS A 193 -7.81 10.22 -37.36
C LYS A 193 -6.82 10.74 -38.41
N GLY A 194 -5.52 10.62 -38.16
CA GLY A 194 -4.50 10.95 -39.15
C GLY A 194 -4.70 10.12 -40.42
N ALA A 195 -4.59 10.76 -41.59
CA ALA A 195 -4.60 10.07 -42.86
C ALA A 195 -3.33 9.22 -42.97
N GLY A 196 -3.51 7.89 -43.01
CA GLY A 196 -2.48 7.00 -43.54
C GLY A 196 -2.35 7.21 -45.05
N GLU A 197 -1.12 7.16 -45.53
CA GLU A 197 -0.76 7.28 -46.94
C GLU A 197 -1.51 6.26 -47.82
N ASN A 198 -1.92 6.74 -49.00
CA ASN A 198 -2.53 5.97 -50.09
C ASN A 198 -1.48 5.16 -50.88
N GLY A 199 -1.93 4.07 -51.49
CA GLY A 199 -1.33 3.41 -52.66
C GLY A 199 -2.09 2.12 -52.95
N GLU A 200 -3.18 2.19 -53.73
CA GLU A 200 -3.29 1.75 -55.15
C GLU A 200 -3.57 0.23 -55.27
N GLU A 201 -4.71 -0.22 -55.81
CA GLU A 201 -4.93 -0.35 -57.25
C GLU A 201 -6.44 -0.32 -57.59
N SER A 202 -6.73 0.24 -58.75
CA SER A 202 -8.07 0.46 -59.32
C SER A 202 -8.35 -0.54 -60.46
N LEU A 203 -9.62 -0.62 -60.86
CA LEU A 203 -10.19 -1.19 -62.11
C LEU A 203 -10.77 -2.61 -61.92
N LEU A 204 -12.03 -2.91 -62.28
CA LEU A 204 -12.79 -2.42 -63.42
C LEU A 204 -14.26 -2.14 -63.09
N SER A 205 -14.76 -1.06 -63.69
CA SER A 205 -16.14 -0.62 -63.72
C SER A 205 -16.94 -1.28 -64.86
N VAL A 206 -18.26 -1.02 -64.85
CA VAL A 206 -19.34 -1.17 -65.85
C VAL A 206 -20.19 -2.45 -65.74
N LYS A 207 -21.52 -2.42 -65.57
CA LYS A 207 -22.54 -1.61 -66.29
C LYS A 207 -23.91 -1.61 -65.56
N TRP A 208 -24.54 -0.41 -65.46
CA TRP A 208 -25.94 0.00 -65.76
C TRP A 208 -26.99 -1.08 -66.15
N LEU A 209 -28.32 -1.08 -65.89
CA LEU A 209 -29.35 -0.08 -65.48
C LEU A 209 -30.73 -0.80 -65.22
N ARG A 210 -31.66 -0.14 -64.47
CA ARG A 210 -33.16 -0.26 -64.42
C ARG A 210 -33.77 -1.43 -63.59
N ALA A 211 -34.89 -1.33 -62.86
CA ALA A 211 -35.91 -0.31 -62.63
C ALA A 211 -36.67 -0.60 -61.30
N VAL A 212 -37.43 0.39 -60.81
CA VAL A 212 -38.21 0.49 -59.54
C VAL A 212 -39.71 0.63 -59.93
N PRO A 213 -40.79 0.53 -59.09
CA PRO A 213 -41.20 -0.22 -57.87
C PRO A 213 -42.62 -0.90 -58.10
N PRO A 214 -43.63 -1.08 -57.17
CA PRO A 214 -43.73 -0.81 -55.71
C PRO A 214 -44.56 -1.79 -54.83
N ARG A 215 -44.50 -1.55 -53.49
CA ARG A 215 -45.61 -1.37 -52.50
C ARG A 215 -45.48 -2.19 -51.21
N GLY A 216 -45.78 -1.53 -50.08
CA GLY A 216 -46.12 -2.12 -48.78
C GLY A 216 -45.27 -1.56 -47.62
N ARG A 217 -45.66 -0.44 -46.98
CA ARG A 217 -46.37 -0.37 -45.67
C ARG A 217 -45.94 -1.50 -44.71
N GLY A 218 -45.41 -1.29 -43.51
CA GLY A 218 -45.33 -0.13 -42.64
C GLY A 218 -45.40 -0.63 -41.19
N LYS A 219 -44.43 -0.20 -40.37
CA LYS A 219 -44.46 -0.04 -38.90
C LYS A 219 -44.68 -1.27 -38.02
N PHE A 220 -43.65 -1.60 -37.21
CA PHE A 220 -43.87 -2.07 -35.84
C PHE A 220 -43.26 -1.06 -34.87
N VAL A 221 -44.06 -0.73 -33.87
CA VAL A 221 -43.93 0.37 -32.92
C VAL A 221 -43.34 -0.15 -31.62
N CYS A 222 -42.51 0.68 -30.99
CA CYS A 222 -41.94 0.51 -29.66
C CYS A 222 -43.04 0.55 -28.58
N LEU A 223 -43.02 -0.40 -27.64
CA LEU A 223 -43.82 -0.34 -26.41
C LEU A 223 -42.92 0.01 -25.23
N ALA A 224 -43.28 1.10 -24.58
CA ALA A 224 -42.64 1.70 -23.43
C ALA A 224 -42.84 0.88 -22.15
N SER A 225 -41.82 0.88 -21.29
CA SER A 225 -41.90 0.39 -19.91
C SER A 225 -42.58 1.43 -18.99
N PRO A 226 -43.42 1.02 -18.02
CA PRO A 226 -44.07 1.92 -17.08
C PRO A 226 -43.20 2.26 -15.84
N PRO A 227 -43.49 3.38 -15.13
CA PRO A 227 -42.72 3.90 -13.99
C PRO A 227 -43.12 3.28 -12.62
N PRO A 228 -42.34 3.49 -11.54
CA PRO A 228 -42.55 2.85 -10.25
C PRO A 228 -43.67 3.50 -9.43
N GLY A 229 -44.49 2.65 -8.80
CA GLY A 229 -45.60 3.01 -7.93
C GLY A 229 -45.32 2.74 -6.44
N THR A 230 -45.74 3.72 -5.65
CA THR A 230 -45.72 3.90 -4.19
C THR A 230 -46.47 2.81 -3.40
N GLN A 231 -45.91 2.37 -2.25
CA GLN A 231 -46.70 1.88 -1.12
C GLN A 231 -46.24 2.55 0.18
N GLN A 232 -47.23 2.99 0.96
CA GLN A 232 -47.11 3.68 2.24
C GLN A 232 -47.33 2.72 3.42
N ARG A 233 -46.70 3.07 4.56
CA ARG A 233 -47.10 2.89 5.98
C ARG A 233 -47.51 1.50 6.47
N THR A 234 -46.79 1.04 7.49
CA THR A 234 -47.33 0.99 8.87
C THR A 234 -46.24 1.31 9.91
N SER A 235 -46.68 2.07 10.90
CA SER A 235 -45.98 2.53 12.09
C SER A 235 -46.14 1.54 13.24
N THR A 236 -45.12 1.31 14.07
CA THR A 236 -45.26 1.14 15.52
C THR A 236 -43.94 1.46 16.21
N ALA A 237 -43.96 2.52 17.00
CA ALA A 237 -42.92 2.92 17.94
C ALA A 237 -43.21 2.26 19.30
N SER A 238 -42.16 1.82 20.00
CA SER A 238 -42.22 1.48 21.42
C SER A 238 -41.00 2.10 22.13
N PRO A 239 -41.19 2.89 23.22
CA PRO A 239 -40.11 3.45 24.03
C PRO A 239 -39.82 2.60 25.29
N PRO A 240 -38.74 2.90 26.04
CA PRO A 240 -38.07 1.98 26.95
C PRO A 240 -38.55 2.11 28.40
N PRO A 241 -38.24 1.15 29.29
CA PRO A 241 -38.26 1.41 30.72
C PRO A 241 -36.86 1.77 31.26
N SER A 242 -36.84 2.86 32.00
CA SER A 242 -35.78 3.30 32.90
C SER A 242 -36.18 2.94 34.34
N SER A 243 -35.22 2.48 35.16
CA SER A 243 -35.19 2.66 36.62
C SER A 243 -33.86 2.06 37.12
N ILE A 244 -32.84 2.88 37.41
CA ILE A 244 -32.57 3.46 38.74
C ILE A 244 -32.37 2.35 39.79
N TYR A 245 -31.11 2.05 40.11
CA TYR A 245 -30.69 1.69 41.46
C TYR A 245 -29.22 2.10 41.67
N ARG A 246 -29.03 3.01 42.63
CA ARG A 246 -27.78 3.43 43.29
C ARG A 246 -28.20 3.82 44.72
N PRO A 247 -27.30 3.99 45.71
CA PRO A 247 -26.26 3.14 46.28
C PRO A 247 -26.59 2.83 47.78
N GLN A 248 -25.57 2.57 48.62
CA GLN A 248 -25.53 2.35 50.10
C GLN A 248 -25.60 0.85 50.46
N VAL A 249 -24.64 0.23 51.15
CA VAL A 249 -23.97 0.52 52.46
C VAL A 249 -22.64 -0.26 52.46
N GLY A 250 -21.49 0.25 52.96
CA GLY A 250 -21.21 0.51 54.37
C GLY A 250 -20.59 -0.73 55.04
N PHE A 251 -19.26 -0.90 54.95
CA PHE A 251 -18.47 -1.77 55.84
C PHE A 251 -17.21 -1.02 56.30
N PRO A 252 -17.14 -0.69 57.59
CA PRO A 252 -15.92 -0.86 58.37
C PRO A 252 -16.22 -1.69 59.63
N PHE A 253 -15.27 -2.53 60.07
CA PHE A 253 -15.13 -3.30 61.34
C PHE A 253 -14.48 -4.65 60.96
N ASN A 254 -13.44 -5.21 61.58
CA ASN A 254 -12.76 -5.11 62.88
C ASN A 254 -11.27 -5.47 62.64
N LEU A 255 -10.28 -4.86 63.30
CA LEU A 255 -9.73 -5.27 64.61
C LEU A 255 -9.40 -6.77 64.72
N ILE A 256 -8.12 -7.11 64.52
CA ILE A 256 -7.20 -7.91 65.37
C ILE A 256 -5.80 -7.70 64.80
#